data_AF-A0A2R6D5H7-F1
#
_entry.id   AF-A0A2R6D5H7-F1
#
_cell.length_a   1.000
_cell.length_b   1.000
_cell.length_c   1.000
_cell.angle_alpha   90.00
_cell.angle_beta   90.00
_cell.angle_gamma   90.00
#
_symmetry.space_group_name_H-M   'P 1'
#
loop_
_entity.id
_entity.type
_entity.pdbx_description
1 polymer ?
#
loop_
_entity_poly.entity_id
_entity_poly.type
_entity_poly.pdbx_seq_one_letter_code
_entity_poly.pdbx_strand_id
1 'polypeptide(L)'
;MDATEREQLATVADYQFGRGAGAALFPADEEPEIRRTTSGRPSQIHVGPNAGGHDDLGRPAGERLVSYGDDGRFRLGLAGGRRLVEALPEPTARVVVGDESEPFVRDGKNVFAKFVQTVGSEIRSGDEVAVVHEDGRLLAVGRAELPASAIERFETGMAVKVKSGNEG
;
A
#
# COMPACT_ATOMS: atom_id res chain seq x y z
N MET A 1 -9.70 -18.07 0.24
CA MET A 1 -10.54 -17.21 -0.63
C MET A 1 -11.18 -18.11 -1.68
N ASP A 2 -12.41 -17.88 -2.16
CA ASP A 2 -12.86 -18.60 -3.36
C ASP A 2 -12.34 -17.93 -4.65
N ALA A 3 -12.40 -18.65 -5.78
CA ALA A 3 -11.83 -18.18 -7.04
C ALA A 3 -12.52 -16.91 -7.56
N THR A 4 -13.84 -16.81 -7.39
CA THR A 4 -14.63 -15.65 -7.85
C THR A 4 -14.31 -14.41 -7.04
N GLU A 5 -14.22 -14.53 -5.71
CA GLU A 5 -13.83 -13.43 -4.82
C GLU A 5 -12.40 -12.97 -5.11
N ARG A 6 -11.49 -13.91 -5.39
CA ARG A 6 -10.11 -13.60 -5.79
C ARG A 6 -10.06 -12.78 -7.08
N GLU A 7 -10.79 -13.21 -8.11
CA GLU A 7 -10.87 -12.50 -9.39
C GLU A 7 -11.44 -11.08 -9.21
N GLN A 8 -12.48 -10.93 -8.38
CA GLN A 8 -13.08 -9.62 -8.08
C GLN A 8 -12.08 -8.69 -7.37
N LEU A 9 -11.44 -9.16 -6.31
CA LEU A 9 -10.45 -8.36 -5.57
C LEU A 9 -9.22 -8.03 -6.42
N ALA A 10 -8.77 -8.97 -7.26
CA ALA A 10 -7.69 -8.73 -8.21
C ALA A 10 -8.06 -7.66 -9.25
N THR A 11 -9.30 -7.68 -9.76
CA THR A 11 -9.80 -6.66 -10.70
C THR A 11 -9.82 -5.27 -10.05
N VAL A 12 -10.27 -5.16 -8.79
CA VAL A 12 -10.24 -3.91 -8.05
C VAL A 12 -8.81 -3.41 -7.85
N ALA A 13 -7.87 -4.32 -7.54
CA ALA A 13 -6.46 -3.98 -7.37
C ALA A 13 -5.83 -3.46 -8.67
N ASP A 14 -6.09 -4.13 -9.81
CA ASP A 14 -5.63 -3.67 -11.12
C ASP A 14 -6.20 -2.29 -11.49
N TYR A 15 -7.45 -2.03 -11.12
CA TYR A 15 -8.06 -0.72 -11.32
C TYR A 15 -7.42 0.36 -10.44
N GLN A 16 -7.15 0.05 -9.17
CA GLN A 16 -6.67 1.03 -8.20
C GLN A 16 -5.18 1.32 -8.31
N PHE A 17 -4.35 0.31 -8.59
CA PHE A 17 -2.89 0.41 -8.54
C PHE A 17 -2.22 0.24 -9.91
N GLY A 18 -2.99 -0.13 -10.94
CA GLY A 18 -2.49 -0.43 -12.27
C GLY A 18 -2.40 -1.93 -12.57
N ARG A 19 -2.39 -2.26 -13.87
CA ARG A 19 -2.36 -3.63 -14.37
C ARG A 19 -1.20 -4.43 -13.76
N GLY A 20 -1.51 -5.61 -13.24
CA GLY A 20 -0.56 -6.54 -12.62
C GLY A 20 -0.62 -6.50 -11.09
N ALA A 21 -1.23 -5.45 -10.51
CA ALA A 21 -1.41 -5.35 -9.07
C ALA A 21 -2.31 -6.44 -8.50
N GLY A 22 -3.33 -6.88 -9.24
CA GLY A 22 -4.21 -7.96 -8.81
C GLY A 22 -3.47 -9.28 -8.64
N ALA A 23 -2.65 -9.65 -9.63
CA ALA A 23 -1.81 -10.84 -9.56
C ALA A 23 -0.73 -10.73 -8.47
N ALA A 24 -0.16 -9.53 -8.27
CA ALA A 24 0.83 -9.27 -7.23
C ALA A 24 0.24 -9.39 -5.83
N LEU A 25 -0.94 -8.82 -5.58
CA LEU A 25 -1.57 -8.85 -4.26
C LEU A 25 -2.20 -10.21 -3.95
N PHE A 26 -2.86 -10.85 -4.93
CA PHE A 26 -3.63 -12.08 -4.70
C PHE A 26 -3.17 -13.25 -5.60
N PRO A 27 -1.89 -13.67 -5.52
CA PRO A 27 -1.35 -14.71 -6.38
C PRO A 27 -2.05 -16.06 -6.14
N ALA A 28 -2.23 -16.86 -7.19
CA ALA A 28 -3.07 -18.06 -7.16
C ALA A 28 -2.52 -19.19 -6.29
N ASP A 29 -1.21 -19.20 -6.02
CA ASP A 29 -0.48 -20.19 -5.24
C ASP A 29 -0.36 -19.83 -3.76
N GLU A 30 -0.96 -18.72 -3.32
CA GLU A 30 -1.01 -18.30 -1.93
C GLU A 30 -2.46 -18.08 -1.46
N GLU A 31 -2.82 -18.70 -0.34
CA GLU A 31 -4.10 -18.46 0.33
C GLU A 31 -3.90 -17.47 1.48
N PRO A 32 -4.42 -16.24 1.38
CA PRO A 32 -4.34 -15.28 2.47
C PRO A 32 -5.40 -15.54 3.53
N GLU A 33 -5.17 -15.06 4.74
CA GLU A 33 -6.21 -14.98 5.76
C GLU A 33 -7.13 -13.80 5.48
N ILE A 34 -8.44 -14.05 5.48
CA ILE A 34 -9.45 -13.01 5.26
C ILE A 34 -10.30 -12.83 6.50
N ARG A 35 -10.13 -11.67 7.13
CA ARG A 35 -11.10 -11.19 8.11
C ARG A 35 -12.29 -10.60 7.38
N ARG A 36 -13.48 -10.94 7.86
CA ARG A 36 -14.76 -10.51 7.27
C ARG A 36 -15.55 -9.67 8.26
N THR A 37 -16.38 -8.78 7.74
CA THR A 37 -17.42 -8.12 8.54
C THR A 37 -18.50 -9.12 8.95
N THR A 38 -19.40 -8.71 9.84
CA THR A 38 -20.59 -9.50 10.22
C THR A 38 -21.46 -9.88 9.02
N SER A 39 -21.48 -9.06 7.97
CA SER A 39 -22.20 -9.32 6.72
C SER A 39 -21.46 -10.29 5.77
N GLY A 40 -20.28 -10.78 6.13
CA GLY A 40 -19.47 -11.69 5.31
C GLY A 40 -18.54 -11.00 4.30
N ARG A 41 -18.58 -9.66 4.19
CA ARG A 41 -17.74 -8.89 3.27
C ARG A 41 -16.27 -8.96 3.70
N PRO A 42 -15.29 -9.21 2.80
CA PRO A 42 -13.87 -9.06 3.10
C PRO A 42 -13.57 -7.67 3.68
N SER A 43 -12.83 -7.60 4.78
CA SER A 43 -12.48 -6.35 5.44
C SER A 43 -10.98 -6.16 5.60
N GLN A 44 -10.26 -7.19 6.02
CA GLN A 44 -8.80 -7.18 6.09
C GLN A 44 -8.24 -8.48 5.56
N ILE A 45 -7.16 -8.36 4.80
CA ILE A 45 -6.48 -9.48 4.17
C ILE A 45 -5.05 -9.47 4.69
N HIS A 46 -4.65 -10.60 5.28
CA HIS A 46 -3.36 -10.78 5.94
C HIS A 46 -2.62 -11.96 5.32
N VAL A 47 -1.30 -11.89 5.31
CA VAL A 47 -0.40 -12.89 4.73
C VAL A 47 0.75 -13.19 5.68
N GLY A 48 1.50 -14.24 5.37
CA GLY A 48 2.69 -14.63 6.13
C GLY A 48 2.40 -15.46 7.39
N PRO A 49 3.44 -15.73 8.19
CA PRO A 49 3.35 -16.63 9.33
C PRO A 49 2.31 -16.14 10.36
N ASN A 50 1.55 -17.08 10.90
CA ASN A 50 0.53 -16.83 11.93
C ASN A 50 -0.64 -15.95 11.46
N ALA A 51 -0.80 -15.68 10.16
CA ALA A 51 -2.02 -15.07 9.63
C ALA A 51 -3.25 -15.87 10.08
N GLY A 52 -4.25 -15.18 10.63
CA GLY A 52 -5.44 -15.80 11.24
C GLY A 52 -5.34 -15.99 12.76
N GLY A 53 -4.13 -15.94 13.31
CA GLY A 53 -3.90 -15.90 14.74
C GLY A 53 -4.05 -14.51 15.35
N HIS A 54 -3.69 -14.44 16.63
CA HIS A 54 -3.47 -13.19 17.34
C HIS A 54 -2.08 -13.20 17.98
N ASP A 55 -1.45 -12.04 18.07
CA ASP A 55 -0.23 -11.87 18.86
C ASP A 55 -0.52 -11.85 20.36
N ASP A 56 0.52 -11.73 21.19
CA ASP A 56 0.40 -11.70 22.65
C ASP A 56 -0.44 -10.53 23.19
N LEU A 57 -0.68 -9.51 22.36
CA LEU A 57 -1.51 -8.34 22.67
C LEU A 57 -2.93 -8.47 22.12
N GLY A 58 -3.29 -9.64 21.58
CA GLY A 58 -4.60 -9.90 20.99
C GLY A 58 -4.84 -9.20 19.65
N ARG A 59 -3.78 -8.68 19.00
CA ARG A 59 -3.87 -8.05 17.68
C ARG A 59 -3.77 -9.13 16.59
N PRO A 60 -4.34 -8.91 15.40
CA PRO A 60 -4.15 -9.83 14.28
C PRO A 60 -2.66 -10.17 14.07
N ALA A 61 -2.33 -11.45 14.06
CA ALA A 61 -1.02 -11.91 13.61
C ALA A 61 -0.98 -12.00 12.07
N GLY A 62 0.23 -12.06 11.52
CA GLY A 62 0.48 -11.92 10.09
C GLY A 62 0.70 -10.47 9.66
N GLU A 63 1.20 -10.28 8.45
CA GLU A 63 1.37 -8.96 7.85
C GLU A 63 0.12 -8.56 7.08
N ARG A 64 -0.36 -7.34 7.32
CA ARG A 64 -1.50 -6.82 6.57
C ARG A 64 -1.10 -6.58 5.13
N LEU A 65 -1.77 -7.28 4.21
CA LEU A 65 -1.65 -7.05 2.78
C LEU A 65 -2.44 -5.77 2.41
N VAL A 66 -3.75 -5.80 2.66
CA VAL A 66 -4.67 -4.68 2.42
C VAL A 66 -5.84 -4.72 3.40
N SER A 67 -6.48 -3.57 3.63
CA SER A 67 -7.85 -3.51 4.14
C SER A 67 -8.79 -3.15 3.00
N TYR A 68 -9.91 -3.85 2.86
CA TYR A 68 -10.92 -3.57 1.86
C TYR A 68 -12.05 -2.73 2.48
N GLY A 69 -12.14 -1.47 2.06
CA GLY A 69 -13.13 -0.53 2.56
C GLY A 69 -14.55 -0.86 2.06
N ASP A 70 -15.54 -0.33 2.78
CA ASP A 70 -16.93 -0.32 2.33
C ASP A 70 -17.16 0.56 1.09
N ASP A 71 -16.23 1.48 0.83
CA ASP A 71 -16.11 2.26 -0.41
C ASP A 71 -15.57 1.46 -1.61
N GLY A 72 -15.32 0.16 -1.45
CA GLY A 72 -14.80 -0.69 -2.52
C GLY A 72 -13.34 -0.38 -2.88
N ARG A 73 -12.59 0.28 -2.00
CA ARG A 73 -11.17 0.60 -2.20
C ARG A 73 -10.28 -0.10 -1.19
N PHE A 74 -9.09 -0.48 -1.65
CA PHE A 74 -8.05 -0.98 -0.78
C PHE A 74 -7.35 0.14 -0.03
N ARG A 75 -6.95 -0.16 1.21
CA ARG A 75 -5.99 0.58 2.02
C ARG A 75 -4.76 -0.28 2.21
N LEU A 76 -3.60 0.24 1.85
CA LEU A 76 -2.39 -0.58 1.71
C LEU A 76 -1.79 -0.90 3.08
N GLY A 77 -1.40 -2.15 3.30
CA GLY A 77 -0.46 -2.52 4.36
C GLY A 77 0.95 -2.71 3.81
N LEU A 78 1.95 -2.87 4.68
CA LEU A 78 3.35 -2.94 4.27
C LEU A 78 3.62 -4.13 3.34
N ALA A 79 3.03 -5.30 3.61
CA ALA A 79 3.16 -6.46 2.71
C ALA A 79 2.57 -6.16 1.32
N GLY A 80 1.43 -5.47 1.26
CA GLY A 80 0.85 -5.05 -0.02
C GLY A 80 1.74 -4.08 -0.76
N GLY A 81 2.25 -3.05 -0.07
CA GLY A 81 3.19 -2.10 -0.66
C GLY A 81 4.45 -2.77 -1.21
N ARG A 82 4.99 -3.76 -0.49
CA ARG A 82 6.16 -4.53 -0.92
C ARG A 82 5.87 -5.29 -2.21
N ARG A 83 4.75 -6.01 -2.29
CA ARG A 83 4.35 -6.75 -3.51
C ARG A 83 4.14 -5.82 -4.71
N LEU A 84 3.53 -4.65 -4.51
CA LEU A 84 3.35 -3.67 -5.59
C LEU A 84 4.70 -3.08 -6.05
N VAL A 85 5.61 -2.81 -5.13
CA VAL A 85 6.96 -2.31 -5.46
C VAL A 85 7.78 -3.35 -6.23
N GLU A 86 7.65 -4.63 -5.89
CA GLU A 86 8.38 -5.71 -6.57
C GLU A 86 7.78 -6.05 -7.94
N ALA A 87 6.46 -5.98 -8.09
CA ALA A 87 5.79 -6.47 -9.30
C ALA A 87 5.55 -5.42 -10.39
N LEU A 88 5.36 -4.15 -10.02
CA LEU A 88 5.04 -3.08 -10.96
C LEU A 88 6.31 -2.40 -11.50
N PRO A 89 6.27 -1.78 -12.70
CA PRO A 89 7.38 -0.95 -13.15
C PRO A 89 7.50 0.32 -12.29
N GLU A 90 8.72 0.78 -12.06
CA GLU A 90 8.92 2.09 -11.42
C GLU A 90 8.49 3.23 -12.37
N PRO A 91 7.85 4.31 -11.89
CA PRO A 91 7.42 4.60 -10.52
C PRO A 91 5.94 4.30 -10.22
N THR A 92 5.33 3.30 -10.87
CA THR A 92 3.90 2.99 -10.69
C THR A 92 3.55 2.70 -9.23
N ALA A 93 2.50 3.36 -8.75
CA ALA A 93 1.98 3.35 -7.38
C ALA A 93 2.99 3.82 -6.30
N ARG A 94 4.03 4.56 -6.69
CA ARG A 94 5.15 4.96 -5.81
C ARG A 94 5.32 6.47 -5.69
N VAL A 95 5.78 6.87 -4.50
CA VAL A 95 6.38 8.18 -4.22
C VAL A 95 7.81 7.92 -3.73
N VAL A 96 8.79 8.45 -4.45
CA VAL A 96 10.22 8.25 -4.21
C VAL A 96 10.78 9.44 -3.41
N VAL A 97 11.52 9.15 -2.35
CA VAL A 97 12.21 10.14 -1.51
C VAL A 97 13.66 9.71 -1.26
N GLY A 98 14.54 10.66 -0.93
CA GLY A 98 15.94 10.38 -0.59
C GLY A 98 16.23 10.31 0.91
N ASP A 99 17.53 10.23 1.22
CA ASP A 99 18.09 10.08 2.58
C ASP A 99 17.52 11.07 3.62
N GLU A 100 17.26 12.32 3.21
CA GLU A 100 16.75 13.37 4.10
C GLU A 100 15.37 13.03 4.70
N SER A 101 14.59 12.21 4.00
CA SER A 101 13.26 11.78 4.43
C SER A 101 13.24 10.37 5.03
N GLU A 102 14.18 9.49 4.66
CA GLU A 102 14.18 8.07 5.04
C GLU A 102 13.88 7.83 6.53
N PRO A 103 14.63 8.39 7.50
CA PRO A 103 14.42 8.05 8.91
C PRO A 103 13.03 8.47 9.39
N PHE A 104 12.53 9.62 8.95
CA PHE A 104 11.22 10.13 9.36
C PHE A 104 10.08 9.31 8.76
N VAL A 105 10.18 8.93 7.49
CA VAL A 105 9.15 8.16 6.80
C VAL A 105 9.02 6.76 7.39
N ARG A 106 10.15 6.12 7.74
CA ARG A 106 10.17 4.83 8.44
C ARG A 106 9.47 4.90 9.80
N ASP A 107 9.66 6.00 10.54
CA ASP A 107 8.98 6.26 11.82
C ASP A 107 7.50 6.72 11.65
N GLY A 108 6.94 6.58 10.45
CA GLY A 108 5.54 6.88 10.15
C GLY A 108 5.23 8.38 9.99
N LYS A 109 6.24 9.25 9.85
CA LYS A 109 6.00 10.68 9.56
C LYS A 109 5.58 10.88 8.10
N ASN A 110 4.80 11.93 7.87
CA ASN A 110 4.25 12.25 6.55
C ASN A 110 5.33 12.76 5.58
N VAL A 111 5.12 12.51 4.28
CA VAL A 111 5.97 13.02 3.21
C VAL A 111 5.46 14.38 2.76
N PHE A 112 6.36 15.34 2.57
CA PHE A 112 6.05 16.66 2.01
C PHE A 112 6.53 16.77 0.56
N ALA A 113 5.80 17.51 -0.27
CA ALA A 113 6.03 17.59 -1.72
C ALA A 113 7.47 17.97 -2.09
N LYS A 114 8.05 18.95 -1.39
CA LYS A 114 9.43 19.40 -1.62
C LYS A 114 10.52 18.34 -1.43
N PHE A 115 10.22 17.23 -0.77
CA PHE A 115 11.17 16.13 -0.56
C PHE A 115 10.93 14.94 -1.49
N VAL A 116 9.89 15.00 -2.33
CA VAL A 116 9.62 13.96 -3.33
C VAL A 116 10.54 14.18 -4.52
N GLN A 117 11.27 13.14 -4.90
CA GLN A 117 12.17 13.16 -6.05
C GLN A 117 11.49 12.64 -7.31
N THR A 118 10.62 11.63 -7.18
CA THR A 118 9.89 11.03 -8.30
C THR A 118 8.54 10.51 -7.81
N VAL A 119 7.52 10.55 -8.68
CA VAL A 119 6.16 10.11 -8.35
C VAL A 119 5.52 9.44 -9.57
N GLY A 120 4.74 8.38 -9.35
CA GLY A 120 3.89 7.78 -10.37
C GLY A 120 2.91 8.79 -10.98
N SER A 121 3.01 9.05 -12.28
CA SER A 121 2.20 10.07 -12.99
C SER A 121 0.67 9.79 -12.92
N GLU A 122 0.30 8.55 -12.68
CA GLU A 122 -1.08 8.09 -12.49
C GLU A 122 -1.67 8.49 -11.13
N ILE A 123 -0.84 8.79 -10.13
CA ILE A 123 -1.29 9.06 -8.76
C ILE A 123 -2.20 10.28 -8.71
N ARG A 124 -3.35 10.11 -8.06
CA ARG A 124 -4.33 11.14 -7.74
C ARG A 124 -4.46 11.31 -6.23
N SER A 125 -4.99 12.46 -5.83
CA SER A 125 -5.32 12.71 -4.42
C SER A 125 -6.33 11.66 -3.96
N GLY A 126 -6.06 11.05 -2.80
CA GLY A 126 -6.85 9.96 -2.25
C GLY A 126 -6.34 8.56 -2.58
N ASP A 127 -5.40 8.40 -3.52
CA ASP A 127 -4.86 7.09 -3.88
C ASP A 127 -3.93 6.55 -2.79
N GLU A 128 -3.92 5.23 -2.63
CA GLU A 128 -2.96 4.56 -1.76
C GLU A 128 -1.65 4.35 -2.52
N VAL A 129 -0.53 4.62 -1.85
CA VAL A 129 0.79 4.62 -2.46
C VAL A 129 1.82 3.95 -1.56
N ALA A 130 2.83 3.35 -2.19
CA ALA A 130 4.07 2.99 -1.54
C ALA A 130 5.00 4.20 -1.50
N VAL A 131 5.61 4.48 -0.34
CA VAL A 131 6.72 5.43 -0.23
C VAL A 131 8.01 4.63 -0.22
N VAL A 132 8.87 4.90 -1.19
CA VAL A 132 10.13 4.16 -1.39
C VAL A 132 11.32 5.11 -1.30
N HIS A 133 12.46 4.56 -0.91
CA HIS A 133 13.73 5.23 -1.05
C HIS A 133 14.15 5.26 -2.53
N GLU A 134 15.05 6.16 -2.90
CA GLU A 134 15.62 6.25 -4.26
C GLU A 134 16.38 4.98 -4.72
N ASP A 135 16.75 4.11 -3.78
CA ASP A 135 17.31 2.78 -4.08
C ASP A 135 16.26 1.67 -4.26
N GLY A 136 14.97 2.01 -4.18
CA GLY A 136 13.85 1.11 -4.36
C GLY A 136 13.34 0.42 -3.09
N ARG A 137 13.96 0.60 -1.91
CA ARG A 137 13.48 0.01 -0.66
C ARG A 137 12.16 0.64 -0.21
N LEU A 138 11.19 -0.19 0.18
CA LEU A 138 9.94 0.29 0.80
C LEU A 138 10.21 0.91 2.17
N LEU A 139 9.83 2.18 2.33
CA LEU A 139 9.94 2.93 3.58
C LEU A 139 8.62 3.02 4.33
N ALA A 140 7.50 3.15 3.63
CA ALA A 140 6.18 3.26 4.23
C ALA A 140 5.07 2.98 3.21
N VAL A 141 3.83 2.90 3.69
CA VAL A 141 2.63 3.01 2.88
C VAL A 141 1.72 4.10 3.42
N GLY A 142 0.99 4.75 2.51
CA GLY A 142 0.16 5.90 2.86
C GLY A 142 -0.85 6.24 1.79
N ARG A 143 -1.47 7.41 1.97
CA ARG A 143 -2.41 7.98 1.01
C ARG A 143 -1.84 9.27 0.44
N ALA A 144 -1.88 9.42 -0.87
CA ALA A 144 -1.51 10.66 -1.53
C ALA A 144 -2.53 11.76 -1.17
N GLU A 145 -2.06 12.88 -0.67
CA GLU A 145 -2.89 14.05 -0.38
C GLU A 145 -2.91 15.02 -1.58
N LEU A 146 -1.89 14.93 -2.45
CA LEU A 146 -1.75 15.70 -3.67
C LEU A 146 -1.66 14.77 -4.89
N PRO A 147 -2.18 15.16 -6.07
CA PRO A 147 -1.91 14.43 -7.31
C PRO A 147 -0.46 14.61 -7.75
N ALA A 148 0.05 13.67 -8.56
CA ALA A 148 1.44 13.67 -9.06
C ALA A 148 1.85 15.04 -9.65
N SER A 149 1.01 15.61 -10.52
CA SER A 149 1.27 16.91 -11.16
C SER A 149 1.41 18.09 -10.20
N ALA A 150 0.86 17.99 -8.98
CA ALA A 150 1.04 19.00 -7.94
C ALA A 150 2.30 18.71 -7.12
N ILE A 151 2.56 17.44 -6.77
CA ILE A 151 3.77 17.01 -6.07
C ILE A 151 5.03 17.45 -6.83
N GLU A 152 5.05 17.26 -8.15
CA GLU A 152 6.18 17.64 -9.03
C GLU A 152 6.43 19.16 -9.10
N ARG A 153 5.44 19.99 -8.75
CA ARG A 153 5.51 21.46 -8.93
C ARG A 153 5.56 22.23 -7.62
N PHE A 154 5.12 21.63 -6.52
CA PHE A 154 4.91 22.35 -5.27
C PHE A 154 6.11 22.21 -4.34
N GLU A 155 6.60 23.34 -3.85
CA GLU A 155 7.64 23.39 -2.81
C GLU A 155 7.07 23.30 -1.39
N THR A 156 5.75 23.15 -1.25
CA THR A 156 5.05 23.07 0.03
C THR A 156 3.87 22.11 -0.05
N GLY A 157 3.34 21.69 1.11
CA GLY A 157 2.19 20.79 1.20
C GLY A 157 2.57 19.34 1.44
N MET A 158 1.66 18.61 2.07
CA MET A 158 1.81 17.18 2.34
C MET A 158 1.57 16.40 1.04
N ALA A 159 2.55 15.62 0.59
CA ALA A 159 2.41 14.75 -0.56
C ALA A 159 1.71 13.44 -0.17
N VAL A 160 2.16 12.83 0.93
CA VAL A 160 1.62 11.55 1.42
C VAL A 160 1.36 11.63 2.91
N LYS A 161 0.12 11.29 3.30
CA LYS A 161 -0.22 10.97 4.67
C LYS A 161 0.16 9.51 4.94
N VAL A 162 1.24 9.32 5.69
CA VAL A 162 1.74 7.97 6.02
C VAL A 162 0.79 7.30 7.01
N LYS A 163 0.51 6.01 6.77
CA LYS A 163 -0.36 5.17 7.61
C LYS A 163 0.42 4.13 8.39
N SER A 164 1.48 3.60 7.79
CA SER A 164 2.35 2.61 8.41
C SER A 164 3.75 2.80 7.83
N GLY A 165 4.71 3.09 8.71
CA GLY A 165 6.12 3.12 8.37
C GLY A 165 6.74 1.73 8.50
N ASN A 166 7.74 1.44 7.67
CA ASN A 166 8.51 0.20 7.67
C ASN A 166 9.72 0.38 8.60
N GLU A 167 9.44 0.47 9.90
CA GLU A 167 10.46 0.32 10.95
C GLU A 167 11.08 -1.07 10.72
N GLY A 168 12.38 -1.10 10.43
CA GLY A 168 13.06 -2.28 9.88
C GLY A 168 12.91 -3.55 10.71
#